data_AF-G2KVR1-F1
#
_entry.id   AF-G2KVR1-F1
#
_cell.length_a   1.000
_cell.length_b   1.000
_cell.length_c   1.000
_cell.angle_alpha   90.00
_cell.angle_beta   90.00
_cell.angle_gamma   90.00
#
_symmetry.space_group_name_H-M   'P 1'
#
loop_
_entity.id
_entity.type
_entity.pdbx_description
1 polymer ?
#
loop_
_entity_poly.entity_id
_entity_poly.type
_entity_poly.pdbx_seq_one_letter_code
_entity_poly.pdbx_strand_id
1 'polypeptide(L)'
;MQQYGSIVILVVLFGLMYFFMIRPQKKQQQKHQATLKSLQKGDHVVTIGRLHGVVSNIDRAKGLVTIDCDGIYLDFDLNAIANVTRPEATVAPKAEAKPAEATEKTDDEAK
;
A
#
# COMPACT_ATOMS: atom_id res chain seq x y z
N MET A 1 7.64 28.55 -37.74
CA MET A 1 6.52 27.68 -37.30
C MET A 1 6.95 26.28 -36.83
N GLN A 2 8.17 25.79 -37.12
CA GLN A 2 8.63 24.44 -36.72
C GLN A 2 8.91 24.23 -35.21
N GLN A 3 9.14 25.30 -34.43
CA GLN A 3 9.49 25.18 -32.99
C GLN A 3 8.29 24.94 -32.05
N TYR A 4 7.07 25.25 -32.47
CA TYR A 4 5.89 25.02 -31.63
C TYR A 4 5.51 23.54 -31.55
N GLY A 5 5.77 22.75 -32.61
CA GLY A 5 5.49 21.32 -32.63
C GLY A 5 6.30 20.53 -31.59
N SER A 6 7.58 20.85 -31.40
CA SER A 6 8.44 20.21 -30.40
C SER A 6 8.05 20.57 -28.96
N ILE A 7 7.61 21.81 -28.71
CA ILE A 7 7.15 22.23 -27.38
C ILE A 7 5.84 21.54 -27.01
N VAL A 8 4.91 21.41 -27.96
CA VAL A 8 3.66 20.68 -27.76
C VAL A 8 3.93 19.20 -27.45
N ILE A 9 4.84 18.54 -28.18
CA ILE A 9 5.22 17.14 -27.91
C ILE A 9 5.78 16.98 -26.49
N LEU A 10 6.59 17.93 -26.03
CA LEU A 10 7.29 17.88 -24.75
C LEU A 10 6.31 18.11 -23.58
N VAL A 11 5.39 19.06 -23.72
CA VAL A 11 4.32 19.30 -22.73
C VAL A 11 3.38 18.10 -22.63
N VAL A 12 3.04 17.46 -23.76
CA VAL A 12 2.20 16.25 -23.78
C VAL A 12 2.91 15.07 -23.09
N LEU A 13 4.21 14.88 -23.36
CA LEU A 13 5.01 13.83 -22.71
C LEU A 13 5.10 14.02 -21.19
N PHE A 14 5.42 15.25 -20.73
CA PHE A 14 5.45 15.57 -19.30
C PHE A 14 4.08 15.45 -18.65
N GLY A 15 3.00 15.86 -19.34
CA GLY A 15 1.63 15.70 -18.86
C GLY A 15 1.24 14.24 -18.69
N LEU A 16 1.57 13.38 -19.66
CA LEU A 16 1.35 11.94 -19.58
C LEU A 16 2.15 11.30 -18.45
N MET A 17 3.45 11.60 -18.33
CA MET A 17 4.30 11.06 -17.27
C MET A 17 3.84 11.50 -15.87
N TYR A 18 3.46 12.76 -15.70
CA TYR A 18 2.92 13.29 -14.45
C TYR A 18 1.63 12.56 -14.07
N PHE A 19 0.69 12.42 -15.01
CA PHE A 19 -0.58 11.73 -14.76
C PHE A 19 -0.37 10.24 -14.42
N PHE A 20 0.52 9.57 -15.16
CA PHE A 20 0.79 8.15 -14.97
C PHE A 20 1.60 7.84 -13.70
N MET A 21 2.40 8.77 -13.17
CA MET A 21 3.20 8.54 -11.95
C MET A 21 2.46 8.95 -10.66
N ILE A 22 1.71 10.05 -10.67
CA ILE A 22 1.00 10.55 -9.48
C ILE A 22 -0.15 9.63 -9.07
N ARG A 23 -0.87 9.07 -10.04
CA ARG A 23 -2.00 8.17 -9.78
C ARG A 23 -1.59 6.88 -9.06
N PRO A 24 -0.55 6.14 -9.51
CA PRO A 24 -0.08 4.95 -8.79
C PRO A 24 0.63 5.30 -7.48
N GLN A 25 1.40 6.39 -7.40
CA GLN A 25 2.07 6.79 -6.15
C GLN A 25 1.07 7.04 -5.02
N LYS A 26 -0.01 7.77 -5.29
CA LYS A 26 -1.04 8.05 -4.27
C LYS A 26 -1.67 6.76 -3.75
N LYS A 27 -1.89 5.77 -4.61
CA LYS A 27 -2.44 4.46 -4.22
C LYS A 27 -1.47 3.65 -3.35
N GLN A 28 -0.16 3.75 -3.59
CA GLN A 28 0.85 3.09 -2.76
C GLN A 28 0.96 3.75 -1.37
N GLN A 29 0.97 5.08 -1.29
CA GLN A 29 1.00 5.81 -0.02
C GLN A 29 -0.25 5.51 0.83
N GLN A 30 -1.42 5.46 0.21
CA GLN A 30 -2.67 5.11 0.90
C GLN A 30 -2.65 3.69 1.44
N LYS A 31 -2.13 2.72 0.67
CA LYS A 31 -1.96 1.34 1.13
C LYS A 31 -1.03 1.26 2.33
N HIS A 32 0.12 1.94 2.28
CA HIS A 32 1.06 1.95 3.39
C HIS A 32 0.44 2.55 4.65
N GLN A 33 -0.26 3.68 4.53
CA GLN A 33 -0.98 4.28 5.66
C GLN A 33 -2.12 3.37 6.19
N ALA A 34 -2.79 2.62 5.33
CA ALA A 34 -3.83 1.68 5.76
C ALA A 34 -3.26 0.54 6.61
N THR A 35 -2.11 -0.02 6.23
CA THR A 35 -1.41 -1.06 7.00
C THR A 35 -0.99 -0.55 8.39
N LEU A 36 -0.50 0.70 8.47
CA LEU A 36 -0.14 1.33 9.76
C LEU A 36 -1.36 1.61 10.65
N LYS A 37 -2.52 1.89 10.04
CA LYS A 37 -3.77 2.06 10.78
C LYS A 37 -4.31 0.74 11.31
N SER A 38 -4.14 -0.37 10.59
CA SER A 38 -4.62 -1.69 11.02
C SER A 38 -3.81 -2.35 12.12
N LEU A 39 -2.66 -1.78 12.51
CA LEU A 39 -1.83 -2.28 13.61
C LEU A 39 -2.61 -2.34 14.93
N GLN A 40 -2.57 -3.51 15.58
CA GLN A 40 -3.14 -3.75 16.91
C GLN A 40 -2.09 -4.34 17.85
N LYS A 41 -2.33 -4.20 19.15
CA LYS A 41 -1.51 -4.85 20.19
C LYS A 41 -1.66 -6.36 20.07
N GLY A 42 -0.55 -7.10 20.17
CA GLY A 42 -0.50 -8.55 20.01
C GLY A 42 -0.34 -9.02 18.55
N ASP A 43 -0.32 -8.13 17.56
CA ASP A 43 0.01 -8.54 16.18
C ASP A 43 1.50 -8.92 16.09
N HIS A 44 1.81 -9.99 15.35
CA HIS A 44 3.19 -10.28 14.98
C HIS A 44 3.59 -9.34 13.85
N VAL A 45 4.73 -8.71 13.98
CA VAL A 45 5.21 -7.72 13.02
C VAL A 45 6.60 -8.04 12.58
N VAL A 46 6.87 -7.71 11.31
CA VAL A 46 8.20 -7.74 10.74
C VAL A 46 8.55 -6.31 10.37
N THR A 47 9.62 -5.81 10.96
CA THR A 47 10.17 -4.49 10.66
C THR A 47 10.91 -4.49 9.33
N ILE A 48 11.24 -3.32 8.79
CA ILE A 48 12.01 -3.17 7.54
C ILE A 48 13.37 -3.87 7.62
N GLY A 49 14.00 -3.87 8.80
CA GLY A 49 15.25 -4.58 9.08
C GLY A 49 15.10 -6.10 9.20
N ARG A 50 13.93 -6.66 8.89
CA ARG A 50 13.56 -8.07 9.07
C ARG A 50 13.64 -8.55 10.51
N LEU A 51 13.52 -7.66 11.48
CA LEU A 51 13.37 -8.04 12.88
C LEU A 51 11.92 -8.44 13.12
N HIS A 52 11.75 -9.62 13.72
CA HIS A 52 10.47 -10.22 14.06
C HIS A 52 10.18 -9.98 15.53
N GLY A 53 8.94 -9.63 15.84
CA GLY A 53 8.50 -9.46 17.22
C GLY A 53 7.00 -9.31 17.33
N VAL A 54 6.53 -9.03 18.54
CA VAL A 54 5.11 -8.86 18.84
C VAL A 54 4.86 -7.43 19.31
N VAL A 55 3.78 -6.81 18.84
CA VAL A 55 3.44 -5.44 19.26
C VAL A 55 2.95 -5.45 20.71
N SER A 56 3.70 -4.82 21.61
CA SER A 56 3.32 -4.66 23.02
C SER A 56 2.47 -3.40 23.23
N ASN A 57 2.90 -2.27 22.66
CA ASN A 57 2.18 -1.01 22.77
C ASN A 57 2.29 -0.17 21.50
N ILE A 58 1.30 0.71 21.27
CA ILE A 58 1.25 1.62 20.12
C ILE A 58 0.92 3.01 20.65
N ASP A 59 1.85 3.95 20.51
CA ASP A 59 1.63 5.37 20.77
C ASP A 59 1.43 6.10 19.43
N ARG A 60 0.16 6.26 19.04
CA ARG A 60 -0.20 6.96 17.80
C ARG A 60 -0.01 8.47 17.87
N ALA A 61 0.08 9.05 19.07
CA ALA A 61 0.29 10.50 19.23
C ALA A 61 1.75 10.87 18.93
N LYS A 62 2.69 10.01 19.34
CA LYS A 62 4.13 10.19 19.09
C LYS A 62 4.63 9.47 17.84
N GLY A 63 3.82 8.59 17.25
CA GLY A 63 4.23 7.83 16.08
C GLY A 63 5.14 6.65 16.41
N LEU A 64 5.09 6.16 17.65
CA LEU A 64 5.96 5.08 18.15
C LEU A 64 5.19 3.78 18.38
N VAL A 65 5.88 2.65 18.23
CA VAL A 65 5.40 1.29 18.48
C VAL A 65 6.45 0.52 19.27
N THR A 66 6.04 -0.02 20.41
CA THR A 66 6.90 -0.85 21.26
C THR A 66 6.74 -2.29 20.82
N ILE A 67 7.84 -2.90 20.38
CA ILE A 67 7.90 -4.29 19.92
C ILE A 67 8.65 -5.11 20.97
N ASP A 68 8.06 -6.24 21.34
CA ASP A 68 8.67 -7.27 22.18
C ASP A 68 9.45 -8.26 21.31
N CYS A 69 10.75 -8.36 21.58
CA CYS A 69 11.68 -9.27 20.94
C CYS A 69 12.36 -10.11 22.03
N ASP A 70 11.83 -11.30 22.31
CA ASP A 70 12.35 -12.21 23.34
C ASP A 70 12.57 -11.54 24.71
N GLY A 71 11.60 -10.73 25.16
CA GLY A 71 11.62 -10.06 26.46
C GLY A 71 12.36 -8.73 26.47
N ILE A 72 12.85 -8.27 25.32
CA ILE A 72 13.40 -6.92 25.14
C ILE A 72 12.35 -6.05 24.46
N TYR A 73 11.93 -4.98 25.15
CA TYR A 73 11.01 -3.98 24.61
C TYR A 73 11.78 -2.85 23.94
N LEU A 74 11.55 -2.68 22.63
CA LEU A 74 12.19 -1.66 21.81
C LEU A 74 11.14 -0.78 21.18
N ASP A 75 11.36 0.54 21.23
CA ASP A 75 10.51 1.51 20.57
C ASP A 75 11.00 1.75 19.14
N PHE A 76 10.10 1.58 18.19
CA PHE A 76 10.31 1.84 16.77
C PHE A 76 9.30 2.87 16.27
N ASP A 77 9.59 3.52 15.16
CA ASP A 77 8.60 4.33 14.46
C ASP A 77 7.53 3.44 13.82
N LEU A 78 6.28 3.93 13.73
CA LEU A 78 5.23 3.20 13.02
C LEU A 78 5.63 2.88 11.57
N ASN A 79 6.30 3.83 10.90
CA ASN A 79 6.76 3.65 9.52
C ASN A 79 7.84 2.56 9.39
N ALA A 80 8.46 2.11 10.49
CA ALA A 80 9.45 1.04 10.48
C ALA A 80 8.83 -0.37 10.36
N ILE A 81 7.50 -0.49 10.40
CA ILE A 81 6.79 -1.77 10.22
C ILE A 81 6.54 -2.03 8.74
N ALA A 82 7.11 -3.13 8.23
CA ALA A 82 6.97 -3.54 6.84
C ALA A 82 5.77 -4.45 6.62
N ASN A 83 5.58 -5.45 7.50
CA ASN A 83 4.50 -6.41 7.40
C ASN A 83 3.89 -6.70 8.77
N VAL A 84 2.58 -6.93 8.77
CA VAL A 84 1.81 -7.32 9.95
C VAL A 84 1.23 -8.70 9.66
N THR A 85 1.66 -9.70 10.43
CA THR A 85 1.13 -11.06 10.38
C THR A 85 0.25 -11.24 11.60
N ARG A 86 -1.05 -11.32 11.39
CA ARG A 86 -1.96 -11.74 12.45
C ARG A 86 -1.98 -13.27 12.46
N PRO A 87 -1.70 -13.93 13.60
CA PRO A 87 -1.97 -15.36 13.74
C PRO A 87 -3.44 -15.58 13.40
N GLU A 88 -3.73 -16.48 12.47
CA GLU A 88 -5.05 -16.70 11.91
C GLU A 88 -6.08 -17.07 13.00
N ALA A 89 -6.84 -16.08 13.45
CA ALA A 89 -8.19 -16.25 13.95
C ALA A 89 -8.98 -14.98 13.59
N THR A 90 -9.76 -15.07 12.52
CA THR A 90 -10.73 -14.07 12.01
C THR A 90 -10.21 -13.10 10.96
N VAL A 91 -10.01 -13.61 9.74
CA VAL A 91 -10.39 -12.90 8.53
C VAL A 91 -11.40 -13.78 7.77
N ALA A 92 -12.68 -13.57 8.07
CA ALA A 92 -13.72 -13.88 7.10
C ALA A 92 -13.39 -13.08 5.81
N PRO A 93 -13.35 -13.73 4.63
CA PRO A 93 -13.02 -13.06 3.38
C PRO A 93 -14.05 -11.97 3.08
N LYS A 94 -13.69 -10.69 3.25
CA LYS A 94 -14.32 -9.61 2.47
C LYS A 94 -13.41 -9.30 1.29
N ALA A 95 -13.40 -10.26 0.36
CA ALA A 95 -12.97 -10.03 -1.00
C ALA A 95 -14.11 -9.33 -1.73
N GLU A 96 -14.01 -8.01 -1.90
CA GLU A 96 -14.61 -7.34 -3.05
C GLU A 96 -13.65 -6.29 -3.60
N ALA A 97 -13.65 -6.25 -4.93
CA ALA A 97 -13.13 -5.22 -5.83
C ALA A 97 -11.71 -5.40 -6.39
N LYS A 98 -11.63 -6.28 -7.40
CA LYS A 98 -10.80 -6.08 -8.59
C LYS A 98 -11.68 -5.44 -9.68
N PRO A 99 -11.52 -4.15 -10.03
CA PRO A 99 -12.07 -3.61 -11.27
C PRO A 99 -11.00 -3.45 -12.37
N ALA A 100 -11.49 -3.52 -13.62
CA ALA A 100 -10.85 -3.26 -14.93
C ALA A 100 -10.29 -4.50 -15.68
N GLU A 101 -10.56 -4.76 -16.97
CA GLU A 101 -11.46 -4.18 -17.98
C GLU A 101 -11.37 -5.01 -19.29
N ALA A 102 -12.48 -5.06 -20.05
CA ALA A 102 -12.69 -5.20 -21.51
C ALA A 102 -11.84 -6.15 -22.40
N THR A 103 -12.52 -7.00 -23.19
CA THR A 103 -12.87 -6.72 -24.61
C THR A 103 -13.73 -7.85 -25.22
N GLU A 104 -14.99 -7.52 -25.49
CA GLU A 104 -15.71 -7.69 -26.76
C GLU A 104 -15.20 -8.73 -27.78
N LYS A 105 -16.02 -9.77 -28.01
CA LYS A 105 -16.37 -10.25 -29.36
C LYS A 105 -17.85 -10.63 -29.41
N THR A 106 -18.43 -10.13 -30.47
CA THR A 106 -19.79 -10.19 -31.02
C THR A 106 -20.16 -11.60 -31.51
N ASP A 107 -21.44 -11.74 -31.87
CA ASP A 107 -22.04 -12.75 -32.75
C ASP A 107 -22.29 -14.13 -32.09
N ASP A 108 -23.39 -14.85 -32.26
CA ASP A 108 -24.51 -14.75 -33.18
C ASP A 108 -25.63 -15.70 -32.69
N GLU A 109 -26.79 -15.59 -33.32
CA GLU A 109 -27.95 -16.47 -33.29
C GLU A 109 -27.70 -17.99 -33.46
N ALA A 110 -28.80 -18.73 -33.32
CA ALA A 110 -29.03 -20.15 -33.62
C ALA A 110 -28.80 -21.15 -32.47
N LYS A 111 -29.87 -21.37 -31.70
CA LYS A 111 -30.68 -22.59 -31.90
C LYS A 111 -32.08 -22.46 -31.28
#